data_AF-A0A9W4FIK4-F1
#
_entry.id   AF-A0A9W4FIK4-F1
#
_cell.length_a   1.000
_cell.length_b   1.000
_cell.length_c   1.000
_cell.angle_alpha   90.00
_cell.angle_beta   90.00
_cell.angle_gamma   90.00
#
_symmetry.space_group_name_H-M   'P 1'
#
loop_
_entity.id
_entity.type
_entity.pdbx_description
1 polymer ?
#
loop_
_entity_poly.entity_id
_entity_poly.type
_entity_poly.pdbx_seq_one_letter_code
_entity_poly.pdbx_strand_id
1 'polypeptide(L)'
;MTAPRISKVEARKRAHEATRRANEARAARDKANIDDAADFLVAVGKIAEVESWKKERLAQLRAQVDAEAAKRVAVHRAKAGAAIARMQGRGETLTTIAARTDVGIGVVRTMARHAPKPENPSAGGGSHALGGGGVDGGPLKAAGPYSGEPPADAVSA
;
A
#
# COMPACT_ATOMS: atom_id res chain seq x y z
N MET A 1 -24.37 -51.11 68.25
CA MET A 1 -22.99 -50.80 67.79
C MET A 1 -22.84 -49.28 67.75
N THR A 2 -22.08 -48.71 68.68
CA THR A 2 -21.98 -47.26 68.89
C THR A 2 -20.78 -46.73 68.09
N ALA A 3 -20.99 -45.76 67.21
CA ALA A 3 -19.91 -45.18 66.41
C ALA A 3 -18.83 -44.55 67.31
N PRO A 4 -17.53 -44.69 66.99
CA PRO A 4 -16.46 -44.15 67.82
C PRO A 4 -16.52 -42.62 67.83
N ARG A 5 -16.61 -42.01 69.03
CA ARG A 5 -16.49 -40.56 69.20
C ARG A 5 -15.04 -40.14 68.91
N ILE A 6 -14.81 -39.61 67.72
CA ILE A 6 -13.54 -39.02 67.32
C ILE A 6 -13.19 -37.88 68.28
N SER A 7 -11.94 -37.82 68.74
CA SER A 7 -11.50 -36.77 69.65
C SER A 7 -11.53 -35.39 68.96
N LYS A 8 -11.79 -34.32 69.73
CA LYS A 8 -11.83 -32.94 69.21
C LYS A 8 -10.55 -32.56 68.45
N VAL A 9 -9.41 -33.08 68.89
CA VAL A 9 -8.09 -32.85 68.26
C VAL A 9 -7.99 -33.53 66.90
N GLU A 10 -8.44 -34.77 66.78
CA GLU A 10 -8.47 -35.50 65.50
C GLU A 10 -9.48 -34.90 64.52
N ALA A 11 -10.64 -34.44 65.02
CA ALA A 11 -11.62 -33.73 64.20
C ALA A 11 -11.02 -32.44 63.63
N ARG A 12 -10.29 -31.67 64.45
CA ARG A 12 -9.58 -30.45 64.01
C ARG A 12 -8.46 -30.77 63.01
N LYS A 13 -7.68 -31.83 63.24
CA LYS A 13 -6.61 -32.26 62.33
C LYS A 13 -7.17 -32.64 60.95
N ARG A 14 -8.26 -33.43 60.91
CA ARG A 14 -8.94 -33.80 59.66
C ARG A 14 -9.52 -32.59 58.94
N ALA A 15 -10.10 -31.64 59.66
CA ALA A 15 -10.60 -30.39 59.06
C ALA A 15 -9.47 -29.57 58.42
N HIS A 16 -8.33 -29.39 59.11
CA HIS A 16 -7.18 -28.68 58.55
C HIS A 16 -6.58 -29.39 57.33
N GLU A 17 -6.46 -30.71 57.36
CA GLU A 17 -5.94 -31.48 56.23
C GLU A 17 -6.87 -31.42 55.02
N ALA A 18 -8.18 -31.48 55.24
CA ALA A 18 -9.18 -31.31 54.19
C ALA A 18 -9.09 -29.92 53.54
N THR A 19 -8.96 -28.86 54.35
CA THR A 19 -8.74 -27.50 53.85
C THR A 19 -7.42 -27.38 53.10
N ARG A 20 -6.34 -27.98 53.60
CA ARG A 20 -5.03 -27.97 52.94
C ARG A 20 -5.11 -28.63 51.56
N ARG A 21 -5.69 -29.82 51.46
CA ARG A 21 -5.87 -30.52 50.17
C ARG A 21 -6.76 -29.73 49.21
N ALA A 22 -7.83 -29.11 49.71
CA ALA A 22 -8.69 -28.26 48.89
C ALA A 22 -7.96 -27.02 48.35
N ASN A 23 -7.06 -26.44 49.15
CA ASN A 23 -6.23 -25.31 48.74
C ASN A 23 -5.16 -25.72 47.73
N GLU A 24 -4.48 -26.85 47.95
CA GLU A 24 -3.52 -27.43 47.00
C GLU A 24 -4.18 -27.73 45.64
N ALA A 25 -5.38 -28.29 45.66
CA ALA A 25 -6.16 -28.58 44.44
C ALA A 25 -6.66 -27.30 43.73
N ARG A 26 -6.87 -26.19 44.45
CA ARG A 26 -7.14 -24.88 43.81
C ARG A 26 -5.87 -24.34 43.17
N ALA A 27 -4.76 -24.30 43.93
CA ALA A 27 -3.49 -23.78 43.43
C ALA A 27 -3.00 -24.54 42.18
N ALA A 28 -3.14 -25.86 42.14
CA ALA A 28 -2.77 -26.66 40.97
C ALA A 28 -3.62 -26.32 39.73
N ARG A 29 -4.93 -26.13 39.91
CA ARG A 29 -5.84 -25.72 38.82
C ARG A 29 -5.56 -24.30 38.36
N ASP A 30 -5.34 -23.38 39.28
CA ASP A 30 -5.05 -22.00 38.95
C ASP A 30 -3.75 -21.89 38.17
N LYS A 31 -2.71 -22.66 38.56
CA LYS A 31 -1.47 -22.75 37.79
C LYS A 31 -1.71 -23.30 36.37
N ALA A 32 -2.41 -24.43 36.25
CA ALA A 32 -2.71 -25.02 34.94
C ALA A 32 -3.52 -24.06 34.05
N ASN A 33 -4.52 -23.38 34.62
CA ASN A 33 -5.32 -22.40 33.90
C ASN A 33 -4.50 -21.19 33.44
N ILE A 34 -3.51 -20.74 34.22
CA ILE A 34 -2.60 -19.66 33.83
C ILE A 34 -1.71 -20.10 32.66
N ASP A 35 -1.15 -21.31 32.75
CA ASP A 35 -0.31 -21.88 31.68
C ASP A 35 -1.12 -22.00 30.37
N ASP A 36 -2.33 -22.59 30.45
CA ASP A 36 -3.23 -22.73 29.29
C ASP A 36 -3.70 -21.37 28.74
N ALA A 37 -3.95 -20.39 29.62
CA ALA A 37 -4.33 -19.04 29.19
C ALA A 37 -3.19 -18.34 28.44
N ALA A 38 -1.93 -18.54 28.85
CA ALA A 38 -0.78 -18.01 28.14
C ALA A 38 -0.68 -18.63 26.74
N ASP A 39 -0.80 -19.95 26.62
CA ASP A 39 -0.78 -20.65 25.34
C ASP A 39 -1.92 -20.19 24.42
N PHE A 40 -3.13 -20.04 24.97
CA PHE A 40 -4.28 -19.51 24.23
C PHE A 40 -4.02 -18.11 23.68
N LEU A 41 -3.52 -17.18 24.50
CA LEU A 41 -3.25 -15.81 24.07
C LEU A 41 -2.17 -15.74 22.98
N VAL A 42 -1.12 -16.56 23.10
CA VAL A 42 -0.09 -16.69 22.06
C VAL A 42 -0.68 -17.22 20.75
N ALA A 43 -1.53 -18.25 20.83
CA ALA A 43 -2.18 -18.82 19.65
C ALA A 43 -3.09 -17.79 18.94
N VAL A 44 -3.89 -17.04 19.70
CA VAL A 44 -4.74 -15.97 19.15
C VAL A 44 -3.90 -14.87 18.51
N GLY A 45 -2.79 -14.48 19.14
CA GLY A 45 -1.85 -13.51 18.58
C GLY A 45 -1.30 -13.95 17.22
N LYS A 46 -0.83 -15.20 17.12
CA LYS A 46 -0.32 -15.77 15.86
C LYS A 46 -1.39 -15.84 14.77
N ILE A 47 -2.64 -16.15 15.12
CA ILE A 47 -3.74 -16.13 14.15
C ILE A 47 -3.95 -14.71 13.60
N ALA A 48 -3.92 -13.69 14.46
CA ALA A 48 -4.05 -12.29 14.04
C ALA A 48 -2.88 -11.84 13.16
N GLU A 49 -1.65 -12.30 13.45
CA GLU A 49 -0.47 -12.08 12.61
C GLU A 49 -0.64 -12.70 11.21
N VAL A 50 -1.12 -13.94 11.13
CA VAL A 50 -1.36 -14.62 9.85
C VAL A 50 -2.43 -13.89 9.02
N GLU A 51 -3.51 -13.43 9.66
CA GLU A 51 -4.55 -12.66 8.97
C GLU A 51 -4.01 -11.30 8.47
N SER A 52 -3.14 -10.64 9.24
CA SER A 52 -2.48 -9.39 8.82
C SER A 52 -1.54 -9.64 7.64
N TRP A 53 -0.68 -10.65 7.74
CA TRP A 53 0.20 -11.09 6.65
C TRP A 53 -0.58 -11.41 5.37
N LYS A 54 -1.71 -12.13 5.48
CA LYS A 54 -2.57 -12.47 4.34
C LYS A 54 -3.12 -11.22 3.66
N LYS A 55 -3.62 -10.25 4.43
CA LYS A 55 -4.12 -8.97 3.89
C LYS A 55 -3.04 -8.20 3.16
N GLU A 56 -1.86 -8.06 3.76
CA GLU A 56 -0.72 -7.39 3.14
C GLU A 56 -0.28 -8.10 1.86
N ARG A 57 -0.23 -9.44 1.89
CA ARG A 57 0.18 -10.24 0.73
C ARG A 57 -0.79 -10.09 -0.44
N LEU A 58 -2.10 -10.09 -0.17
CA LEU A 58 -3.11 -9.85 -1.20
C LEU A 58 -3.05 -8.43 -1.74
N ALA A 59 -2.82 -7.42 -0.90
CA ALA A 59 -2.65 -6.03 -1.35
C ALA A 59 -1.43 -5.88 -2.27
N GLN A 60 -0.29 -6.48 -1.90
CA GLN A 60 0.92 -6.50 -2.73
C GLN A 60 0.67 -7.19 -4.08
N LEU A 61 0.05 -8.37 -4.07
CA LEU A 61 -0.24 -9.12 -5.29
C LEU A 61 -1.18 -8.34 -6.20
N ARG A 62 -2.23 -7.72 -5.63
CA ARG A 62 -3.16 -6.88 -6.38
C ARG A 62 -2.44 -5.70 -7.04
N ALA A 63 -1.59 -4.98 -6.30
CA ALA A 63 -0.82 -3.87 -6.85
C ALA A 63 0.11 -4.31 -8.01
N GLN A 64 0.74 -5.49 -7.89
CA GLN A 64 1.58 -6.05 -8.96
C GLN A 64 0.77 -6.38 -10.21
N VAL A 65 -0.37 -7.06 -10.04
CA VAL A 65 -1.27 -7.43 -11.14
C VAL A 65 -1.85 -6.19 -11.81
N ASP A 66 -2.29 -5.21 -11.03
CA ASP A 66 -2.84 -3.95 -11.55
C ASP A 66 -1.78 -3.19 -12.36
N ALA A 67 -0.53 -3.13 -11.88
CA ALA A 67 0.58 -2.53 -12.61
C ALA A 67 0.91 -3.27 -13.90
N GLU A 68 0.90 -4.61 -13.89
CA GLU A 68 1.13 -5.41 -15.09
C GLU A 68 -0.01 -5.26 -16.11
N ALA A 69 -1.27 -5.30 -15.64
CA ALA A 69 -2.45 -5.07 -16.46
C ALA A 69 -2.39 -3.68 -17.11
N ALA A 70 -2.03 -2.64 -16.34
CA ALA A 70 -1.86 -1.29 -16.86
C ALA A 70 -0.80 -1.21 -17.97
N LYS A 71 0.34 -1.90 -17.81
CA LYS A 71 1.37 -2.00 -18.86
C LYS A 71 0.85 -2.66 -20.12
N ARG A 72 0.18 -3.83 -19.99
CA ARG A 72 -0.40 -4.56 -21.13
C ARG A 72 -1.43 -3.69 -21.86
N VAL A 73 -2.34 -3.06 -21.12
CA VAL A 73 -3.34 -2.15 -21.66
C VAL A 73 -2.68 -0.95 -22.37
N ALA A 74 -1.64 -0.35 -21.79
CA ALA A 74 -0.92 0.75 -22.42
C ALA A 74 -0.31 0.37 -23.78
N VAL A 75 0.26 -0.85 -23.90
CA VAL A 75 0.77 -1.37 -25.17
C VAL A 75 -0.35 -1.45 -26.22
N HIS A 76 -1.52 -1.98 -25.86
CA HIS A 76 -2.65 -2.06 -26.79
C HIS A 76 -3.19 -0.68 -27.18
N ARG A 77 -3.27 0.25 -26.23
CA ARG A 77 -3.68 1.65 -26.49
C ARG A 77 -2.71 2.34 -27.46
N ALA A 78 -1.40 2.16 -27.28
CA ALA A 78 -0.40 2.70 -28.20
C ALA A 78 -0.53 2.09 -29.61
N LYS A 79 -0.73 0.77 -29.71
CA LYS A 79 -0.98 0.10 -30.99
C LYS A 79 -2.23 0.63 -31.69
N ALA A 80 -3.33 0.81 -30.95
CA ALA A 80 -4.57 1.36 -31.46
C ALA A 80 -4.41 2.82 -31.93
N GLY A 81 -3.76 3.67 -31.12
CA GLY A 81 -3.46 5.05 -31.48
C GLY A 81 -2.59 5.15 -32.74
N ALA A 82 -1.55 4.32 -32.85
CA ALA A 82 -0.71 4.25 -34.05
C ALA A 82 -1.52 3.81 -35.30
N ALA A 83 -2.45 2.86 -35.15
CA ALA A 83 -3.32 2.45 -36.25
C ALA A 83 -4.24 3.60 -36.71
N ILE A 84 -4.85 4.33 -35.76
CA ILE A 84 -5.69 5.50 -36.06
C ILE A 84 -4.87 6.58 -36.75
N ALA A 85 -3.67 6.91 -36.26
CA ALA A 85 -2.79 7.88 -36.89
C ALA A 85 -2.44 7.52 -38.33
N ARG A 86 -2.16 6.23 -38.61
CA ARG A 86 -1.94 5.75 -39.99
C ARG A 86 -3.20 5.89 -40.86
N MET A 87 -4.39 5.68 -40.31
CA MET A 87 -5.65 5.89 -41.05
C MET A 87 -5.86 7.37 -41.37
N GLN A 88 -5.64 8.26 -40.39
CA GLN A 88 -5.73 9.71 -40.59
C GLN A 88 -4.71 10.21 -41.61
N GLY A 89 -3.49 9.67 -41.61
CA GLY A 89 -2.48 9.95 -42.63
C GLY A 89 -2.88 9.53 -44.05
N ARG A 90 -3.87 8.64 -44.20
CA ARG A 90 -4.51 8.29 -45.48
C ARG A 90 -5.76 9.13 -45.80
N GLY A 91 -6.05 10.16 -45.00
CA GLY A 91 -7.20 11.06 -45.20
C GLY A 91 -8.49 10.65 -44.48
N GLU A 92 -8.47 9.59 -43.66
CA GLU A 92 -9.66 9.16 -42.92
C GLU A 92 -9.98 10.11 -41.75
N THR A 93 -11.26 10.44 -41.56
CA THR A 93 -11.73 11.20 -40.38
C THR A 93 -12.02 10.27 -39.21
N LEU A 94 -11.94 10.77 -37.96
CA LEU A 94 -12.27 9.96 -36.78
C LEU A 94 -13.72 9.43 -36.80
N THR A 95 -14.65 10.17 -37.41
CA THR A 95 -16.05 9.77 -37.58
C THR A 95 -16.17 8.60 -38.56
N THR A 96 -15.46 8.66 -39.70
CA THR A 96 -15.43 7.58 -40.69
C THR A 96 -14.77 6.33 -40.11
N ILE A 97 -13.70 6.48 -39.33
CA ILE A 97 -13.03 5.38 -38.63
C ILE A 97 -14.00 4.70 -37.65
N ALA A 98 -14.70 5.49 -36.82
CA ALA A 98 -15.69 4.99 -35.88
C ALA A 98 -16.80 4.20 -36.58
N ALA A 99 -17.37 4.74 -37.66
CA ALA A 99 -18.38 4.07 -38.46
C ALA A 99 -17.87 2.76 -39.10
N ARG A 100 -16.62 2.74 -39.57
CA ARG A 100 -16.02 1.54 -40.18
C ARG A 100 -15.73 0.43 -39.17
N THR A 101 -15.32 0.77 -37.95
CA THR A 101 -14.96 -0.22 -36.93
C THR A 101 -16.12 -0.64 -36.03
N ASP A 102 -17.30 -0.02 -36.19
CA ASP A 102 -18.44 -0.14 -35.27
C ASP A 102 -18.05 0.15 -33.80
N VAL A 103 -17.21 1.18 -33.62
CA VAL A 103 -16.73 1.60 -32.30
C VAL A 103 -17.13 3.05 -32.09
N GLY A 104 -17.70 3.36 -30.92
CA GLY A 104 -18.13 4.72 -30.59
C GLY A 104 -17.01 5.76 -30.75
N ILE A 105 -17.36 6.92 -31.31
CA ILE A 105 -16.39 7.98 -31.63
C ILE A 105 -15.57 8.46 -30.42
N GLY A 106 -16.14 8.39 -29.21
CA GLY A 106 -15.41 8.70 -27.97
C GLY A 106 -14.24 7.76 -27.71
N VAL A 107 -14.41 6.46 -27.98
CA VAL A 107 -13.35 5.45 -27.83
C VAL A 107 -12.26 5.68 -28.86
N VAL A 108 -12.64 5.91 -30.12
CA VAL A 108 -11.68 6.24 -31.20
C VAL A 108 -10.87 7.49 -30.83
N ARG A 109 -11.53 8.56 -30.36
CA ARG A 109 -10.86 9.78 -29.89
C ARG A 109 -9.92 9.51 -28.73
N THR A 110 -10.32 8.65 -27.79
CA THR A 110 -9.50 8.30 -26.63
C THR A 110 -8.25 7.53 -27.07
N MET A 111 -8.39 6.56 -27.97
CA MET A 111 -7.26 5.79 -28.50
C MET A 111 -6.33 6.66 -29.35
N ALA A 112 -6.87 7.62 -30.12
CA ALA A 112 -6.08 8.56 -30.91
C ALA A 112 -5.10 9.40 -30.06
N ARG A 113 -5.44 9.69 -28.79
CA ARG A 113 -4.55 10.39 -27.85
C ARG A 113 -3.27 9.61 -27.54
N HIS A 114 -3.27 8.30 -27.76
CA HIS A 114 -2.12 7.42 -27.58
C HIS A 114 -1.33 7.18 -28.87
N ALA A 115 -1.62 7.93 -29.95
CA ALA A 115 -0.82 7.89 -31.16
C ALA A 115 0.63 8.33 -30.86
N PRO A 116 1.64 7.70 -31.50
CA PRO A 116 3.01 8.17 -31.40
C PRO A 116 3.09 9.60 -31.95
N LYS A 117 3.75 10.49 -31.21
CA LYS A 117 4.04 11.83 -31.71
C LYS A 117 5.04 11.68 -32.87
N PRO A 118 4.88 12.42 -33.98
CA PRO A 118 5.90 12.41 -35.02
C PRO A 118 7.20 12.94 -34.40
N GLU A 119 8.23 12.09 -34.32
CA GLU A 119 9.57 12.58 -34.05
C GLU A 119 10.00 13.50 -35.20
N ASN A 120 10.37 14.74 -34.87
CA ASN A 120 10.89 15.68 -35.85
C ASN A 120 12.14 15.07 -36.53
N PRO A 121 12.18 14.94 -37.87
CA PRO A 121 13.37 14.52 -38.57
C PRO A 121 14.34 15.71 -38.65
N SER A 122 15.04 16.00 -37.55
CA SER A 122 16.12 16.99 -37.52
C SER A 122 17.22 16.56 -36.56
N ALA A 123 17.98 15.56 -36.97
CA ALA A 123 19.32 15.28 -36.46
C ALA A 123 20.11 14.52 -37.55
N GLY A 124 20.14 15.08 -38.76
CA GLY A 124 20.99 14.63 -39.85
C GLY A 124 22.00 15.71 -40.21
N GLY A 125 23.25 15.51 -39.78
CA GLY A 125 24.47 16.05 -40.41
C GLY A 125 24.59 17.57 -40.59
N GLY A 126 25.20 18.24 -39.62
CA GLY A 126 25.64 19.64 -39.74
C GLY A 126 26.85 19.92 -38.85
N SER A 127 28.02 19.67 -39.41
CA SER A 127 29.37 20.17 -39.08
C SER A 127 29.54 21.07 -37.85
N HIS A 128 30.32 20.57 -36.89
CA HIS A 128 30.88 21.32 -35.76
C HIS A 128 31.96 22.28 -36.27
N ALA A 129 31.73 23.59 -36.18
CA ALA A 129 32.75 24.62 -36.38
C ALA A 129 33.02 25.33 -35.05
N LEU A 130 34.29 25.32 -34.65
CA LEU A 130 34.86 25.95 -33.47
C LEU A 130 35.10 27.46 -33.70
N GLY A 131 34.99 28.25 -32.62
CA GLY A 131 35.48 29.63 -32.51
C GLY A 131 34.87 30.29 -31.28
N GLY A 132 35.56 30.33 -30.13
CA GLY A 132 36.43 31.44 -29.70
C GLY A 132 35.57 32.52 -29.03
N GLY A 133 35.52 32.66 -27.71
CA GLY A 133 36.62 33.01 -26.81
C GLY A 133 36.49 34.49 -26.43
N GLY A 134 36.13 34.81 -25.19
CA GLY A 134 36.01 36.18 -24.71
C GLY A 134 35.39 36.27 -23.31
N VAL A 135 36.26 36.16 -22.30
CA VAL A 135 35.99 36.42 -20.87
C VAL A 135 36.14 37.91 -20.57
N ASP A 136 35.40 38.40 -19.58
CA ASP A 136 35.72 39.45 -18.59
C ASP A 136 34.40 39.75 -17.85
N GLY A 137 34.18 39.50 -16.55
CA GLY A 137 35.00 39.79 -15.36
C GLY A 137 34.16 40.71 -14.43
N GLY A 138 33.16 40.19 -13.69
CA GLY A 138 33.08 40.20 -12.21
C GLY A 138 32.63 41.54 -11.56
N PRO A 139 32.21 41.64 -10.27
CA PRO A 139 32.07 40.60 -9.24
C PRO A 139 30.80 40.67 -8.31
N LEU A 140 30.54 39.53 -7.64
CA LEU A 140 30.12 39.31 -6.23
C LEU A 140 28.96 40.09 -5.55
N LYS A 141 27.89 39.35 -5.16
CA LYS A 141 27.42 39.05 -3.77
C LYS A 141 26.05 38.35 -3.83
N ALA A 142 25.93 37.06 -3.49
CA ALA A 142 25.90 36.42 -2.17
C ALA A 142 24.57 36.55 -1.39
N ALA A 143 23.95 35.38 -1.16
CA ALA A 143 23.10 34.96 -0.04
C ALA A 143 21.67 35.54 0.13
N GLY A 144 20.65 34.65 0.09
CA GLY A 144 19.28 34.87 0.59
C GLY A 144 19.21 34.78 2.13
N PRO A 145 18.08 34.40 2.79
CA PRO A 145 16.69 34.15 2.36
C PRO A 145 15.60 34.86 3.21
N TYR A 146 14.33 34.74 2.79
CA TYR A 146 13.04 34.82 3.53
C TYR A 146 12.83 35.87 4.66
N SER A 147 11.84 36.76 4.46
CA SER A 147 11.02 37.30 5.57
C SER A 147 9.63 37.70 5.05
N GLY A 148 8.69 36.77 5.13
CA GLY A 148 7.29 37.02 4.80
C GLY A 148 6.37 36.21 5.72
N GLU A 149 6.36 36.56 7.01
CA GLU A 149 5.23 36.23 7.88
C GLU A 149 4.30 37.44 8.03
N PRO A 150 3.01 37.19 8.34
CA PRO A 150 1.87 37.95 7.87
C PRO A 150 1.41 39.02 8.87
N PRO A 151 0.56 39.98 8.46
CA PRO A 151 -0.16 40.79 9.44
C PRO A 151 -1.31 39.98 10.06
N ALA A 152 -1.20 39.78 11.38
CA ALA A 152 -2.30 39.40 12.25
C ALA A 152 -3.21 40.62 12.55
N ASP A 153 -4.44 40.28 12.95
CA ASP A 153 -5.47 41.07 13.63
C ASP A 153 -6.54 41.78 12.77
N ALA A 154 -7.71 41.12 12.72
CA ALA A 154 -9.00 41.77 12.96
C ALA A 154 -10.01 40.76 13.56
N VAL A 155 -10.00 40.74 14.89
CA VAL A 155 -11.11 40.49 15.83
C VAL A 155 -12.52 40.64 15.22
N SER A 156 -13.38 39.62 15.31
CA SER A 156 -14.71 39.67 15.97
C SER A 156 -15.62 38.49 15.59
N ALA A 157 -16.35 38.02 16.61
CA ALA A 157 -17.51 37.10 16.65
C ALA A 157 -17.21 35.59 16.68
#